data_AF-A0A921KYP8-F1
#
_entry.id   AF-A0A921KYP8-F1
#
_cell.length_a   1.000
_cell.length_b   1.000
_cell.length_c   1.000
_cell.angle_alpha   90.00
_cell.angle_beta   90.00
_cell.angle_gamma   90.00
#
_symmetry.space_group_name_H-M   'P 1'
#
loop_
_entity.id
_entity.type
_entity.pdbx_description
1 polymer ?
#
loop_
_entity_poly.entity_id
_entity_poly.type
_entity_poly.pdbx_seq_one_letter_code
_entity_poly.pdbx_strand_id
1 'polypeptide(L)'
;MKKEDLNQFKGEVKDAIRSWGESKIDSIFPKKAQARTFFKNGFNNLLSREDSRVNKWLDTAFLFIANEDGTVDSDVMIDTLAGLFQEMDVKEYKHGMIKMVVGKGEAVISLQQNFMLDMLVGDLGSLKFTVADIQELKEFFND
;
A
#
# COMPACT_ATOMS: atom_id res chain seq x y z
N MET A 1 -22.95 4.65 13.94
CA MET A 1 -22.07 3.70 13.24
C MET A 1 -22.17 2.32 13.88
N LYS A 2 -22.75 1.33 13.19
CA LYS A 2 -22.64 -0.06 13.65
C LYS A 2 -21.20 -0.49 13.37
N LYS A 3 -20.53 -1.12 14.34
CA LYS A 3 -19.14 -1.60 14.19
C LYS A 3 -18.96 -2.56 12.99
N GLU A 4 -20.05 -3.12 12.49
CA GLU A 4 -20.10 -4.09 11.38
C GLU A 4 -19.74 -3.42 10.04
N ASP A 5 -20.30 -2.24 9.72
CA ASP A 5 -20.04 -1.54 8.45
C ASP A 5 -18.58 -1.08 8.33
N LEU A 6 -18.00 -0.61 9.45
CA LEU A 6 -16.61 -0.16 9.51
C LEU A 6 -15.61 -1.32 9.34
N ASN A 7 -15.89 -2.46 9.96
CA ASN A 7 -14.99 -3.62 9.89
C ASN A 7 -15.05 -4.26 8.49
N GLN A 8 -16.23 -4.28 7.87
CA GLN A 8 -16.38 -4.70 6.49
C GLN A 8 -15.58 -3.80 5.55
N PHE A 9 -15.77 -2.48 5.65
CA PHE A 9 -15.04 -1.51 4.82
C PHE A 9 -13.52 -1.61 5.01
N LYS A 10 -13.02 -1.76 6.25
CA LYS A 10 -11.59 -2.01 6.48
C LYS A 10 -11.08 -3.29 5.81
N GLY A 11 -11.93 -4.31 5.73
CA GLY A 11 -11.65 -5.54 4.97
C GLY A 11 -11.47 -5.22 3.49
N GLU A 12 -12.44 -4.52 2.91
CA GLU A 12 -12.44 -4.09 1.50
C GLU A 12 -11.19 -3.26 1.16
N VAL A 13 -10.82 -2.31 2.02
CA VAL A 13 -9.58 -1.52 1.85
C VAL A 13 -8.34 -2.40 1.80
N LYS A 14 -8.24 -3.39 2.69
CA LYS A 14 -7.08 -4.28 2.74
C LYS A 14 -7.02 -5.20 1.54
N ASP A 15 -8.15 -5.71 1.11
CA ASP A 15 -8.24 -6.58 -0.06
C ASP A 15 -7.92 -5.78 -1.33
N ALA A 16 -8.36 -4.53 -1.44
CA ALA A 16 -7.97 -3.62 -2.51
C ALA A 16 -6.45 -3.37 -2.54
N ILE A 17 -5.84 -3.03 -1.39
CA ILE A 17 -4.39 -2.85 -1.28
C ILE A 17 -3.63 -4.13 -1.65
N ARG A 18 -4.15 -5.29 -1.23
CA ARG A 18 -3.55 -6.59 -1.55
C ARG A 18 -3.57 -6.86 -3.05
N SER A 19 -4.75 -6.76 -3.67
CA SER A 19 -4.96 -7.02 -5.10
C SER A 19 -4.14 -6.07 -5.97
N TRP A 20 -4.14 -4.78 -5.64
CA TRP A 20 -3.31 -3.78 -6.31
C TRP A 20 -1.82 -4.11 -6.21
N GLY A 21 -1.33 -4.40 -4.99
CA GLY A 21 0.09 -4.70 -4.78
C GLY A 21 0.53 -5.98 -5.49
N GLU A 22 -0.31 -7.01 -5.51
CA GLU A 22 -0.04 -8.22 -6.29
C GLU A 22 0.00 -7.97 -7.80
N SER A 23 -0.91 -7.14 -8.33
CA SER A 23 -0.95 -6.74 -9.74
C SER A 23 0.30 -5.94 -10.15
N LYS A 24 0.78 -5.03 -9.29
CA LYS A 24 2.05 -4.30 -9.51
C LYS A 24 3.24 -5.26 -9.51
N ILE A 25 3.29 -6.23 -8.60
CA ILE A 25 4.35 -7.26 -8.57
C ILE A 25 4.33 -8.10 -9.84
N ASP A 26 3.15 -8.50 -10.33
CA ASP A 26 3.01 -9.22 -11.59
C ASP A 26 3.55 -8.41 -12.78
N SER A 27 3.25 -7.10 -12.78
CA SER A 27 3.71 -6.16 -13.81
C SER A 27 5.23 -5.93 -13.78
N ILE A 28 5.86 -5.95 -12.60
CA ILE A 28 7.32 -5.82 -12.45
C ILE A 28 8.04 -7.10 -12.91
N PHE A 29 7.44 -8.26 -12.70
CA PHE A 29 8.06 -9.57 -12.96
C PHE A 29 7.29 -10.44 -13.96
N PRO A 30 6.99 -9.95 -15.18
CA PRO A 30 6.10 -10.65 -16.11
C PRO A 30 6.63 -12.04 -16.52
N LYS A 31 7.96 -12.19 -16.56
CA LYS A 31 8.65 -13.42 -17.02
C LYS A 31 9.36 -14.19 -15.90
N LYS A 32 9.33 -13.71 -14.65
CA LYS A 32 10.06 -14.32 -13.51
C LYS A 32 9.09 -14.86 -12.47
N ALA A 33 8.55 -16.05 -12.69
CA ALA A 33 7.55 -16.67 -11.80
C ALA A 33 8.04 -16.84 -10.35
N GLN A 34 9.31 -17.26 -10.15
CA GLN A 34 9.88 -17.43 -8.81
C GLN A 34 10.01 -16.09 -8.07
N ALA A 35 10.42 -15.02 -8.77
CA ALA A 35 10.47 -13.68 -8.21
C ALA A 35 9.07 -13.17 -7.84
N ARG A 36 8.07 -13.36 -8.71
CA ARG A 36 6.66 -13.02 -8.41
C ARG A 36 6.21 -13.66 -7.10
N THR A 37 6.35 -14.97 -6.98
CA THR A 37 5.93 -15.70 -5.77
C THR A 37 6.68 -15.20 -4.54
N PHE A 38 8.00 -14.98 -4.65
CA PHE A 38 8.80 -14.46 -3.54
C PHE A 38 8.32 -13.08 -3.06
N PHE A 39 8.12 -12.13 -3.98
CA PHE A 39 7.69 -10.78 -3.65
C PHE A 39 6.23 -10.72 -3.19
N LYS A 40 5.32 -11.48 -3.80
CA LYS A 40 3.92 -11.59 -3.34
C LYS A 40 3.85 -12.13 -1.92
N ASN A 41 4.61 -13.18 -1.62
CA ASN A 41 4.70 -13.72 -0.26
C ASN A 41 5.27 -12.67 0.71
N GLY A 42 6.34 -11.96 0.34
CA GLY A 42 6.92 -10.91 1.17
C GLY A 42 5.94 -9.77 1.46
N PHE A 43 5.22 -9.31 0.43
CA PHE A 43 4.20 -8.27 0.52
C PHE A 43 3.02 -8.71 1.40
N ASN A 44 2.45 -9.88 1.15
CA ASN A 44 1.32 -10.41 1.93
C ASN A 44 1.69 -10.64 3.39
N ASN A 45 2.90 -11.13 3.67
CA ASN A 45 3.41 -11.30 5.03
C ASN A 45 3.63 -9.94 5.72
N LEU A 46 4.14 -8.94 5.01
CA LEU A 46 4.31 -7.59 5.54
C LEU A 46 2.96 -6.94 5.88
N LEU A 47 1.98 -7.03 4.98
CA LEU A 47 0.62 -6.56 5.21
C LEU A 47 0.00 -7.23 6.44
N SER A 48 0.16 -8.55 6.55
CA SER A 48 -0.36 -9.32 7.69
C SER A 48 0.32 -8.93 9.01
N ARG A 49 1.63 -8.65 8.97
CA ARG A 49 2.39 -8.19 10.14
C ARG A 49 2.00 -6.78 10.58
N GLU A 50 1.72 -5.91 9.63
CA GLU A 50 1.33 -4.52 9.87
C GLU A 50 -0.21 -4.34 9.98
N ASP A 51 -0.98 -5.43 9.97
CA ASP A 51 -2.46 -5.41 9.98
C ASP A 51 -3.04 -4.55 11.11
N SER A 52 -2.51 -4.70 12.32
CA SER A 52 -2.91 -3.90 13.47
C SER A 52 -2.60 -2.41 13.30
N ARG A 53 -1.48 -2.06 12.65
CA ARG A 53 -1.09 -0.68 12.38
C ARG A 53 -1.95 -0.07 11.28
N VAL A 54 -2.20 -0.81 10.20
CA VAL A 54 -3.10 -0.40 9.11
C VAL A 54 -4.52 -0.18 9.66
N ASN A 55 -5.04 -1.09 10.49
CA ASN A 55 -6.33 -0.92 11.15
C ASN A 55 -6.40 0.38 11.95
N LYS A 56 -5.39 0.68 12.77
CA LYS A 56 -5.35 1.93 13.57
C LYS A 56 -5.30 3.18 12.70
N TRP A 57 -4.55 3.13 11.61
CA TRP A 57 -4.48 4.25 10.68
C TRP A 57 -5.81 4.49 9.99
N LEU A 58 -6.47 3.43 9.51
CA LEU A 58 -7.82 3.52 8.94
C LEU A 58 -8.83 4.02 9.97
N ASP A 59 -8.82 3.49 11.20
CA ASP A 59 -9.63 3.98 12.31
C ASP A 59 -9.46 5.48 12.54
N THR A 60 -8.20 5.93 12.52
CA THR A 60 -7.88 7.35 12.70
C THR A 60 -8.39 8.17 11.52
N ALA A 61 -8.21 7.70 10.28
CA ALA A 61 -8.72 8.37 9.10
C ALA A 61 -10.25 8.51 9.14
N PHE A 62 -10.98 7.45 9.53
CA PHE A 62 -12.44 7.46 9.66
C PHE A 62 -12.97 8.52 10.63
N LEU A 63 -12.21 8.88 11.66
CA LEU A 63 -12.61 9.97 12.57
C LEU A 63 -12.71 11.33 11.86
N PHE A 64 -12.04 11.51 10.72
CA PHE A 64 -11.99 12.78 9.99
C PHE A 64 -12.83 12.79 8.70
N ILE A 65 -13.15 11.61 8.15
CA ILE A 65 -13.83 11.49 6.84
C ILE A 65 -15.25 10.91 6.93
N ALA A 66 -15.64 10.33 8.06
CA ALA A 66 -16.99 9.81 8.21
C ALA A 66 -18.00 10.96 8.28
N ASN A 67 -19.11 10.83 7.54
CA ASN A 67 -20.21 11.79 7.56
C ASN A 67 -20.95 11.75 8.90
N GLU A 68 -21.80 12.75 9.17
CA GLU A 68 -22.59 12.85 10.42
C GLU A 68 -23.51 11.62 10.65
N ASP A 69 -23.92 10.93 9.58
CA ASP A 69 -24.70 9.70 9.63
C ASP A 69 -23.85 8.43 9.86
N GLY A 70 -22.53 8.56 9.86
CA GLY A 70 -21.56 7.48 10.04
C GLY A 70 -21.28 6.66 8.79
N THR A 71 -21.65 7.15 7.59
CA THR A 71 -21.25 6.56 6.31
C THR A 71 -19.86 7.07 5.90
N VAL A 72 -19.12 6.25 5.15
CA VAL A 72 -17.81 6.60 4.60
C VAL A 72 -17.85 6.36 3.09
N ASP A 73 -17.44 7.38 2.34
CA ASP A 73 -17.24 7.29 0.90
C ASP A 73 -15.78 6.90 0.61
N SER A 74 -15.57 5.78 -0.09
CA SER A 74 -14.26 5.29 -0.50
C SER A 74 -13.48 6.31 -1.33
N ASP A 75 -14.17 7.07 -2.19
CA ASP A 75 -13.54 8.06 -3.04
C ASP A 75 -13.02 9.23 -2.21
N VAL A 76 -13.85 9.73 -1.28
CA VAL A 76 -13.45 10.80 -0.34
C VAL A 76 -12.28 10.35 0.53
N MET A 77 -12.29 9.08 0.97
CA MET A 77 -11.18 8.50 1.73
C MET A 77 -9.89 8.49 0.92
N ILE A 78 -9.92 7.94 -0.30
CA ILE A 78 -8.74 7.82 -1.17
C ILE A 78 -8.22 9.20 -1.58
N ASP A 79 -9.10 10.15 -1.91
CA ASP A 79 -8.71 11.51 -2.25
C ASP A 79 -8.09 12.24 -1.05
N THR A 80 -8.63 12.03 0.16
CA THR A 80 -8.05 12.56 1.39
C THR A 80 -6.65 11.97 1.62
N LEU A 81 -6.48 10.66 1.45
CA LEU A 81 -5.18 10.00 1.58
C LEU A 81 -4.17 10.50 0.54
N ALA A 82 -4.61 10.67 -0.72
CA ALA A 82 -3.82 11.22 -1.80
C ALA A 82 -3.36 12.66 -1.47
N GLY A 83 -4.26 13.50 -0.97
CA GLY A 83 -3.95 14.87 -0.53
C GLY A 83 -2.94 14.90 0.62
N LEU A 84 -3.16 14.10 1.67
CA LEU A 84 -2.21 13.99 2.78
C LEU A 84 -0.84 13.47 2.33
N PHE A 85 -0.81 12.54 1.38
CA PHE A 85 0.43 12.02 0.80
C PHE A 85 1.18 13.10 -0.01
N GLN A 86 0.47 13.98 -0.70
CA GLN A 86 1.04 15.15 -1.40
C GLN A 86 1.65 16.17 -0.44
N GLU A 87 0.97 16.45 0.67
CA GLU A 87 1.41 17.44 1.65
C GLU A 87 2.47 16.92 2.63
N MET A 88 2.68 15.60 2.65
CA MET A 88 3.65 14.96 3.55
C MET A 88 5.08 15.40 3.25
N ASP A 89 5.79 15.89 4.27
CA ASP A 89 7.23 16.15 4.19
C ASP A 89 8.02 14.88 3.87
N VAL A 90 9.15 15.04 3.18
CA VAL A 90 10.04 13.94 2.84
C VAL A 90 10.62 13.31 4.10
N LYS A 91 10.32 12.03 4.30
CA LYS A 91 10.81 11.18 5.38
C LYS A 91 11.45 9.93 4.82
N GLU A 92 12.59 9.54 5.40
CA GLU A 92 13.22 8.27 5.12
C GLU A 92 12.84 7.23 6.19
N TYR A 93 12.38 6.07 5.74
CA TYR A 93 12.11 4.90 6.55
C TYR A 93 13.06 3.78 6.13
N LYS A 94 13.71 3.14 7.10
CA LYS A 94 14.56 1.97 6.86
C LYS A 94 14.01 0.81 7.67
N HIS A 95 13.65 -0.26 6.99
CA HIS A 95 13.16 -1.49 7.61
C HIS A 95 13.91 -2.69 7.04
N GLY A 96 14.92 -3.16 7.78
CA GLY A 96 15.80 -4.24 7.33
C GLY A 96 16.47 -3.90 6.01
N MET A 97 16.20 -4.70 4.98
CA MET A 97 16.76 -4.55 3.63
C MET A 97 15.98 -3.55 2.76
N ILE A 98 14.86 -3.01 3.26
CA ILE A 98 14.00 -2.07 2.53
C ILE A 98 14.33 -0.65 3.00
N LYS A 99 14.81 0.20 2.08
CA LYS A 99 14.88 1.64 2.28
C LYS A 99 13.73 2.28 1.51
N MET A 100 12.86 2.99 2.21
CA MET A 100 11.73 3.71 1.66
C MET A 100 11.90 5.20 1.91
N VAL A 101 11.76 6.03 0.88
CA VAL A 101 11.76 7.49 0.99
C VAL A 101 10.37 7.96 0.58
N VAL A 102 9.63 8.58 1.50
CA VAL A 102 8.23 8.97 1.30
C VAL A 102 8.06 10.47 1.53
N GLY A 103 7.45 11.18 0.59
CA GLY A 103 6.96 12.54 0.78
C GLY A 103 6.72 13.26 -0.54
N LYS A 104 6.05 14.42 -0.46
CA LYS A 104 5.65 15.25 -1.60
C LYS A 104 4.89 14.49 -2.68
N GLY A 105 4.06 13.52 -2.28
CA GLY A 105 3.28 12.70 -3.20
C GLY A 105 4.07 11.58 -3.88
N GLU A 106 5.27 11.25 -3.41
CA GLU A 106 6.09 10.18 -3.95
C GLU A 106 6.63 9.26 -2.85
N ALA A 107 6.62 7.95 -3.10
CA ALA A 107 7.28 6.95 -2.28
C ALA A 107 8.24 6.13 -3.13
N VAL A 108 9.54 6.26 -2.85
CA VAL A 108 10.60 5.49 -3.51
C VAL A 108 11.00 4.34 -2.58
N ILE A 109 10.71 3.12 -2.98
CA ILE A 109 11.12 1.89 -2.30
C ILE A 109 12.35 1.34 -3.01
N SER A 110 13.44 1.20 -2.27
CA SER A 110 14.69 0.60 -2.73
C SER A 110 15.02 -0.61 -1.87
N LEU A 111 15.42 -1.70 -2.52
CA LEU A 111 15.90 -2.89 -1.85
C LEU A 111 17.42 -2.85 -1.83
N GLN A 112 18.02 -2.97 -0.65
CA GLN A 112 19.46 -3.12 -0.54
C GLN A 112 19.87 -4.46 -1.17
N GLN A 113 20.73 -4.39 -2.20
CA GLN A 113 21.25 -5.57 -2.86
C GLN A 113 21.93 -6.50 -1.85
N ASN A 114 21.65 -7.79 -2.02
CA ASN A 114 22.31 -8.86 -1.30
C ASN A 114 22.31 -10.10 -2.19
N PHE A 115 23.17 -11.05 -1.85
CA PHE A 115 23.37 -12.27 -2.63
C PHE A 115 22.07 -13.01 -2.98
N MET A 116 21.10 -13.07 -2.05
CA MET A 116 19.81 -13.73 -2.32
C MET A 116 18.95 -12.97 -3.33
N LEU A 117 18.88 -11.63 -3.21
CA LEU A 117 18.14 -10.79 -4.14
C LEU A 117 18.79 -10.78 -5.53
N ASP A 118 20.11 -10.73 -5.60
CA ASP A 118 20.84 -10.75 -6.88
C ASP A 118 20.59 -12.08 -7.63
N MET A 119 20.51 -13.20 -6.89
CA MET A 119 20.16 -14.50 -7.47
C MET A 119 18.71 -14.57 -7.96
N LEU A 120 17.77 -13.92 -7.26
CA LEU A 120 16.34 -13.96 -7.59
C LEU A 120 15.96 -13.03 -8.74
N VAL A 121 16.47 -11.79 -8.71
CA VAL A 121 16.02 -10.73 -9.61
C VAL A 121 17.16 -9.99 -10.30
N GLY A 122 18.41 -10.18 -9.87
CA GLY A 122 19.53 -9.34 -10.26
C GLY A 122 19.39 -7.98 -9.57
N ASP A 123 19.68 -6.91 -10.31
CA ASP A 123 19.42 -5.56 -9.83
C ASP A 123 17.95 -5.18 -10.06
N LEU A 124 17.17 -5.09 -8.97
CA LEU A 124 15.80 -4.58 -9.03
C LEU A 124 15.76 -3.04 -9.06
N GLY A 125 16.83 -2.38 -8.64
CA GLY A 125 16.86 -0.93 -8.45
C GLY A 125 15.83 -0.43 -7.42
N SER A 126 15.20 0.70 -7.74
CA SER A 126 14.18 1.34 -6.90
C SER A 126 12.83 1.39 -7.61
N LEU A 127 11.77 1.08 -6.88
CA LEU A 127 10.38 1.26 -7.31
C LEU A 127 9.90 2.62 -6.83
N LYS A 128 9.26 3.38 -7.72
CA LYS A 128 8.66 4.66 -7.41
C LYS A 128 7.14 4.53 -7.47
N PHE A 129 6.49 4.93 -6.39
CA PHE A 129 5.05 5.05 -6.27
C PHE A 129 4.71 6.53 -6.15
N THR A 130 3.58 6.92 -6.71
CA THR A 130 3.11 8.30 -6.77
C THR A 130 1.67 8.39 -6.30
N VAL A 131 1.15 9.60 -6.20
CA VAL A 131 -0.27 9.85 -5.94
C VAL A 131 -1.17 9.14 -6.96
N ALA A 132 -0.74 9.05 -8.23
CA ALA A 132 -1.51 8.36 -9.25
C ALA A 132 -1.69 6.87 -8.90
N ASP A 133 -0.67 6.23 -8.35
CA ASP A 133 -0.75 4.85 -7.89
C ASP A 133 -1.71 4.68 -6.68
N ILE A 134 -1.86 5.72 -5.84
CA ILE A 134 -2.88 5.72 -4.77
C ILE A 134 -4.27 5.86 -5.37
N GLN A 135 -4.44 6.67 -6.40
CA GLN A 135 -5.73 6.85 -7.08
C GLN A 135 -6.15 5.59 -7.85
N GLU A 136 -5.21 4.81 -8.37
CA GLU A 136 -5.49 3.49 -8.95
C GLU A 136 -6.18 2.54 -7.97
N LEU A 137 -6.00 2.70 -6.65
CA LEU A 137 -6.69 1.87 -5.67
C LEU A 137 -8.22 1.98 -5.80
N LYS A 138 -8.76 3.11 -6.29
CA LYS A 138 -10.22 3.28 -6.55
C LYS A 138 -10.77 2.18 -7.45
N GLU A 139 -9.98 1.72 -8.42
CA GLU A 139 -10.40 0.66 -9.35
C GLU A 139 -10.60 -0.69 -8.65
N PHE A 140 -9.95 -0.91 -7.50
CA PHE A 140 -10.02 -2.16 -6.73
C PHE A 140 -11.08 -2.14 -5.61
N PHE A 141 -11.79 -1.03 -5.40
CA PHE A 141 -12.94 -0.94 -4.48
C PHE A 141 -14.29 -1.23 -5.15
N ASN A 142 -14.33 -1.22 -6.49
CA ASN A 142 -15.56 -1.35 -7.29
C ASN A 142 -15.73 -2.76 -7.92
N ASP A 143 -14.91 -3.73 -7.53
CA ASP A 143 -14.97 -5.13 -7.98
C ASP A 143 -15.58 -6.07 -6.93
#